data_AF-A0A943DX11-F1
#
_entry.id   AF-A0A943DX11-F1
#
_cell.length_a   1.000
_cell.length_b   1.000
_cell.length_c   1.000
_cell.angle_alpha   90.00
_cell.angle_beta   90.00
_cell.angle_gamma   90.00
#
_symmetry.space_group_name_H-M   'P 1'
#
loop_
_entity.id
_entity.type
_entity.pdbx_description
1 polymer ?
#
loop_
_entity_poly.entity_id
_entity_poly.type
_entity_poly.pdbx_seq_one_letter_code
_entity_poly.pdbx_strand_id
1 'polypeptide(L)' 'MSDNKPEYQPVADMSYAEAVGQLENILRMMQSDKCDIDRLAAYTKRATELLKECRRRLTATDEELRSILADLAE' A
#
# COMPACT_ATOMS: atom_id res chain seq x y z
N MET A 1 -13.53 2.77 -26.94
CA MET A 1 -13.54 2.47 -25.50
C MET A 1 -12.14 2.77 -25.02
N SER A 2 -11.93 3.90 -24.36
CA SER A 2 -10.58 4.30 -23.94
C SER A 2 -10.31 3.70 -22.57
N ASP A 3 -9.53 2.61 -22.56
CA ASP A 3 -8.97 1.97 -21.37
C ASP A 3 -8.03 2.93 -20.62
N ASN A 4 -8.59 3.89 -19.89
CA ASN A 4 -7.81 4.74 -18.99
C ASN A 4 -7.62 4.00 -17.66
N LYS A 5 -6.85 2.90 -17.71
CA LYS A 5 -6.43 2.18 -16.50
C LYS A 5 -5.34 3.01 -15.83
N PRO A 6 -5.49 3.40 -14.55
CA PRO A 6 -4.43 4.12 -13.85
C PRO A 6 -3.18 3.22 -13.78
N GLU A 7 -2.11 3.64 -14.43
CA GLU A 7 -0.80 3.01 -14.32
C GLU A 7 -0.17 3.44 -13.01
N TYR A 8 0.05 2.48 -12.12
CA TYR A 8 0.68 2.72 -10.83
C TYR A 8 2.08 2.10 -10.81
N GLN A 9 3.06 2.83 -10.29
CA GLN A 9 4.41 2.31 -10.05
C GLN A 9 4.36 1.10 -9.09
N PRO A 10 5.22 0.08 -9.24
CA PRO A 10 5.23 -1.10 -8.37
C PRO A 10 5.42 -0.73 -6.89
N VAL A 11 4.62 -1.36 -6.02
CA VAL A 11 4.62 -1.09 -4.57
C VAL A 11 5.98 -1.39 -3.91
N ALA A 12 6.70 -2.37 -4.46
CA ALA A 12 8.02 -2.77 -4.00
C ALA A 12 9.06 -1.64 -4.08
N ASP A 13 8.90 -0.71 -5.02
CA ASP A 13 9.84 0.38 -5.28
C ASP A 13 9.50 1.67 -4.50
N MET A 14 8.37 1.68 -3.78
CA MET A 14 7.90 2.84 -3.03
C MET A 14 8.45 2.86 -1.61
N SER A 15 8.62 4.05 -1.03
CA SER A 15 8.82 4.22 0.40
C SER A 15 7.54 3.86 1.19
N TYR A 16 7.65 3.51 2.48
CA TYR A 16 6.46 3.30 3.31
C TYR A 16 5.54 4.53 3.33
N ALA A 17 6.13 5.73 3.44
CA ALA A 17 5.40 6.99 3.38
C ALA A 17 4.67 7.21 2.04
N GLU A 18 5.31 6.84 0.92
CA GLU A 18 4.71 6.96 -0.41
C GLU A 18 3.57 5.96 -0.61
N ALA A 19 3.73 4.74 -0.12
CA ALA A 19 2.68 3.72 -0.15
C ALA A 19 1.45 4.15 0.64
N VAL A 20 1.65 4.74 1.82
CA VAL A 20 0.56 5.32 2.64
C VAL A 20 -0.08 6.51 1.94
N GLY A 21 0.71 7.44 1.38
CA GLY A 21 0.18 8.58 0.64
C GLY A 21 -0.64 8.18 -0.59
N GLN A 22 -0.22 7.12 -1.31
CA GLN A 22 -1.03 6.53 -2.38
C GLN A 22 -2.34 5.94 -1.84
N LEU A 23 -2.30 5.23 -0.72
CA LEU A 23 -3.49 4.64 -0.11
C LEU A 23 -4.52 5.72 0.24
N GLU A 24 -4.09 6.82 0.86
CA GLU A 24 -4.94 7.97 1.16
C GLU A 24 -5.53 8.61 -0.11
N ASN A 25 -4.74 8.71 -1.18
CA ASN A 25 -5.21 9.25 -2.44
C ASN A 25 -6.28 8.34 -3.07
N ILE A 26 -6.06 7.02 -3.02
CA ILE A 26 -7.04 6.03 -3.48
C ILE A 26 -8.34 6.15 -2.68
N LEU A 27 -8.26 6.28 -1.35
CA LEU A 27 -9.44 6.49 -0.50
C LEU A 27 -10.20 7.77 -0.87
N ARG A 28 -9.49 8.89 -1.12
CA ARG A 28 -10.13 10.14 -1.58
C ARG A 28 -10.83 9.99 -2.93
N MET A 29 -10.21 9.25 -3.86
CA MET A 29 -10.80 8.97 -5.17
C MET A 29 -12.04 8.06 -5.05
N MET A 30 -12.02 7.07 -4.16
CA MET A 30 -13.16 6.19 -3.90
C MET A 30 -14.34 6.93 -3.24
N GLN A 31 -14.06 7.93 -2.41
CA GLN A 31 -15.08 8.74 -1.74
C GLN A 31 -15.64 9.87 -2.62
N SER A 32 -15.06 10.12 -3.79
CA SER A 32 -15.54 11.15 -4.70
C SER A 32 -16.81 10.69 -5.43
N ASP A 33 -17.77 11.60 -5.59
CA ASP A 33 -19.05 11.39 -6.32
C ASP A 33 -18.89 10.98 -7.80
N LYS A 34 -17.66 10.99 -8.33
CA LYS A 34 -17.33 10.60 -9.71
C LYS A 34 -16.73 9.20 -9.81
N CYS A 35 -16.78 8.39 -8.74
CA CYS A 35 -16.20 7.05 -8.75
C CYS A 35 -17.17 6.03 -9.38
N ASP A 36 -16.84 5.54 -10.57
CA ASP A 36 -17.53 4.40 -11.19
C ASP A 36 -17.27 3.09 -10.41
N ILE A 37 -18.25 2.20 -10.35
CA ILE A 37 -18.16 0.88 -9.68
C ILE A 37 -16.96 0.06 -10.19
N ASP A 38 -16.70 0.06 -11.50
CA ASP A 38 -15.56 -0.64 -12.09
C ASP A 38 -14.21 -0.11 -11.60
N ARG A 39 -14.13 1.21 -11.34
CA ARG A 39 -12.93 1.84 -10.78
C ARG A 39 -12.75 1.50 -9.31
N LEU A 40 -13.85 1.34 -8.58
CA LEU A 40 -13.87 0.96 -7.16
C LEU A 40 -13.19 -0.40 -6.93
N ALA A 41 -13.45 -1.38 -7.81
CA ALA A 41 -12.76 -2.68 -7.77
C ALA A 41 -11.25 -2.54 -8.05
N ALA A 42 -10.86 -1.73 -9.04
CA ALA A 42 -9.46 -1.49 -9.37
C ALA A 42 -8.70 -0.78 -8.22
N TYR A 43 -9.31 0.25 -7.63
CA TYR A 43 -8.81 0.96 -6.46
C TYR A 43 -8.65 0.04 -5.24
N THR A 44 -9.64 -0.80 -4.97
CA THR A 44 -9.58 -1.77 -3.87
C THR A 44 -8.46 -2.78 -4.05
N LYS A 45 -8.27 -3.28 -5.27
CA LYS A 45 -7.16 -4.20 -5.60
C LYS A 45 -5.81 -3.53 -5.33
N ARG A 46 -5.65 -2.29 -5.80
CA ARG A 46 -4.43 -1.51 -5.61
C ARG A 46 -4.16 -1.21 -4.13
N ALA A 47 -5.17 -0.77 -3.39
CA ALA A 47 -5.09 -0.56 -1.95
C ALA A 47 -4.64 -1.83 -1.20
N THR A 48 -5.15 -3.00 -1.61
CA THR A 48 -4.75 -4.28 -1.03
C THR A 48 -3.29 -4.62 -1.30
N GLU A 49 -2.77 -4.30 -2.48
CA GLU A 49 -1.34 -4.48 -2.80
C GLU A 49 -0.46 -3.57 -1.94
N LEU A 50 -0.82 -2.29 -1.80
CA LEU A 50 -0.14 -1.33 -0.93
C LEU A 50 -0.10 -1.83 0.53
N LEU A 51 -1.25 -2.27 1.05
CA LEU A 51 -1.37 -2.79 2.42
C LEU A 51 -0.54 -4.06 2.66
N LYS A 52 -0.50 -4.97 1.69
CA LYS A 52 0.33 -6.19 1.80
C LYS A 52 1.80 -5.86 1.92
N GLU A 53 2.29 -4.93 1.11
CA GLU A 53 3.70 -4.52 1.17
C GLU A 53 4.02 -3.78 2.47
N CYS A 54 3.16 -2.84 2.88
CA CYS A 54 3.32 -2.15 4.17
C CYS A 54 3.38 -3.15 5.33
N ARG A 55 2.51 -4.16 5.35
CA ARG A 55 2.53 -5.21 6.38
C ARG A 55 3.80 -6.04 6.31
N ARG A 56 4.24 -6.44 5.11
CA ARG A 56 5.48 -7.20 4.94
C ARG A 56 6.69 -6.47 5.52
N ARG A 57 6.80 -5.16 5.26
CA ARG A 57 7.88 -4.33 5.80
C ARG A 57 7.80 -4.21 7.31
N LEU A 58 6.61 -3.96 7.86
CA LEU A 58 6.41 -3.89 9.31
C LEU A 58 6.80 -5.20 10.01
N THR A 59 6.41 -6.35 9.44
CA THR A 59 6.78 -7.66 9.99
C THR A 59 8.29 -7.88 9.92
N ALA A 60 8.93 -7.57 8.79
CA ALA A 60 10.38 -7.69 8.65
C ALA A 60 11.12 -6.79 9.66
N THR A 61 10.68 -5.55 9.84
CA THR A 61 11.24 -4.63 10.84
C THR A 61 11.00 -5.12 12.26
N ASP A 62 9.82 -5.66 12.59
CA ASP A 62 9.53 -6.24 13.91
C ASP A 62 10.44 -7.44 14.22
N GLU A 63 10.65 -8.33 13.24
CA GLU A 63 11.56 -9.47 13.37
C GLU A 63 13.01 -9.01 13.59
N GLU A 64 13.47 -8.02 12.83
CA GLU A 64 14.82 -7.47 12.97
C GLU A 64 15.02 -6.81 14.34
N LEU A 65 14.05 -6.02 14.80
CA LEU A 65 14.05 -5.41 16.14
C LEU A 65 14.05 -6.47 17.24
N ARG A 66 13.24 -7.53 17.11
CA ARG A 66 13.24 -8.65 18.06
C ARG A 66 14.60 -9.33 18.15
N SER A 67 15.27 -9.55 17.02
CA SER A 67 16.61 -10.12 16.99
C SER A 67 17.63 -9.23 17.69
N ILE A 68 17.60 -7.91 17.41
CA ILE A 68 18.51 -6.95 18.07
C ILE A 68 18.25 -6.92 19.59
N LEU A 69 16.99 -6.85 20.01
CA LEU A 69 16.65 -6.84 21.44
C LEU A 69 17.02 -8.15 22.15
N ALA A 70 16.94 -9.29 21.46
CA ALA A 70 17.37 -10.57 22.00
C ALA A 70 18.89 -10.63 22.19
N ASP A 71 19.67 -10.09 21.24
CA ASP A 71 21.14 -9.99 21.32
C ASP A 71 21.59 -9.09 22.48
N LEU A 72 20.87 -7.99 22.75
CA LEU A 72 21.13 -7.11 23.90
C LEU A 72 20.76 -7.71 25.27
N ALA A 73 19.92 -8.75 25.28
CA ALA A 73 19.44 -9.38 26.51
C ALA A 73 20.32 -10.57 26.99
N GLU A 74 21.31 -10.96 26.19
CA GLU A 74 22.35 -11.96 26.53
C GLU A 74 23.60 -11.29 27.13
#